data_AF-A0A349YF61-F1
#
_entry.id   AF-A0A349YF61-F1
#
_cell.length_a   1.000
_cell.length_b   1.000
_cell.length_c   1.000
_cell.angle_alpha   90.00
_cell.angle_beta   90.00
_cell.angle_gamma   90.00
#
_symmetry.space_group_name_H-M   'P 1'
#
loop_
_entity.id
_entity.type
_entity.pdbx_description
1 polymer ?
#
loop_
_entity_poly.entity_id
_entity_poly.type
_entity_poly.pdbx_seq_one_letter_code
_entity_poly.pdbx_strand_id
1 'polypeptide(L)'
;MRPIFSLIAIGFFAFAFVSFAKYSDGIILFRGFGYQVEFSLIMFIILQIGLIIFLYLSLKILSFVLSSKRKILAYLKSRQERKEISRLKGAIKNLVAGETSILYEQAKKYIREGNAASKEMLLVAARAAHLEGEYSDRDIYIAQLEESEADNIYLTKALMLIDEGRHHDALGALHKIQKRSVGSVRAELAALRIGRNWDRVLTLIKVARKLNAMNSDACHRIELEAIVGQLANLNMSLPEVEQVSKDAGKRIRSEPSFVLSMSKALWSRGAAHSAQEIVENYLKSAWDDALVKHYVQISENHNLLALEKVEGWLVKQPHNHMLLMALGVMCRDRELWGKSESYLRASDALNASAEVAYELSELYKIMNRLQESRAQLEL
;
A
#
# COMPACT_ATOMS: atom_id res chain seq x y z
N MET A 1 28.12 -49.22 -4.55
CA MET A 1 28.77 -49.95 -5.66
C MET A 1 29.95 -50.84 -5.23
N ARG A 2 30.66 -50.59 -4.12
CA ARG A 2 31.78 -51.44 -3.67
C ARG A 2 31.44 -52.89 -3.22
N PRO A 3 30.28 -53.22 -2.62
CA PRO A 3 30.02 -54.59 -2.16
C PRO A 3 29.55 -55.57 -3.27
N ILE A 4 28.95 -55.06 -4.36
CA ILE A 4 28.46 -55.90 -5.48
C ILE A 4 29.63 -56.44 -6.32
N PHE A 5 30.68 -55.64 -6.50
CA PHE A 5 31.94 -56.08 -7.12
C PHE A 5 32.66 -57.14 -6.27
N SER A 6 32.60 -57.01 -4.95
CA SER A 6 33.17 -57.99 -4.01
C SER A 6 32.43 -59.33 -4.08
N LEU A 7 31.10 -59.33 -4.17
CA LEU A 7 30.29 -60.56 -4.23
C LEU A 7 30.44 -61.31 -5.57
N ILE A 8 30.57 -60.60 -6.69
CA ILE A 8 30.85 -61.21 -8.00
C ILE A 8 32.29 -61.76 -8.05
N ALA A 9 33.26 -61.06 -7.44
CA ALA A 9 34.63 -61.54 -7.33
C ALA A 9 34.73 -62.79 -6.42
N ILE A 10 33.98 -62.84 -5.31
CA ILE A 10 33.92 -64.00 -4.41
C ILE A 10 33.21 -65.19 -5.08
N GLY A 11 32.13 -64.96 -5.84
CA GLY A 11 31.46 -66.00 -6.63
C GLY A 11 32.35 -66.57 -7.74
N PHE A 12 33.14 -65.72 -8.39
CA PHE A 12 34.14 -66.13 -9.39
C PHE A 12 35.28 -66.95 -8.77
N PHE A 13 35.77 -66.57 -7.59
CA PHE A 13 36.81 -67.30 -6.87
C PHE A 13 36.32 -68.64 -6.28
N ALA A 14 35.12 -68.69 -5.70
CA ALA A 14 34.54 -69.92 -5.17
C ALA A 14 34.20 -70.94 -6.29
N PHE A 15 33.81 -70.46 -7.46
CA PHE A 15 33.54 -71.30 -8.64
C PHE A 15 34.81 -71.79 -9.33
N ALA A 16 35.85 -70.94 -9.42
CA ALA A 16 37.19 -71.33 -9.86
C ALA A 16 37.79 -72.42 -8.94
N PHE A 17 37.51 -72.34 -7.63
CA PHE A 17 37.97 -73.32 -6.65
C PHE A 17 37.24 -74.67 -6.77
N VAL A 18 35.92 -74.67 -7.00
CA VAL A 18 35.13 -75.91 -7.16
C VAL A 18 35.38 -76.59 -8.51
N SER A 19 35.62 -75.84 -9.59
CA SER A 19 35.94 -76.42 -10.92
C SER A 19 37.36 -76.99 -11.01
N PHE A 20 38.30 -76.52 -10.18
CA PHE A 20 39.68 -77.02 -10.17
C PHE A 20 39.85 -78.30 -9.31
N ALA A 21 38.87 -78.62 -8.47
CA ALA A 21 38.99 -79.67 -7.45
C ALA A 21 38.58 -81.09 -7.88
N LYS A 22 38.23 -81.34 -9.16
CA LYS A 22 38.08 -82.72 -9.66
C LYS A 22 38.73 -82.94 -11.03
N TYR A 23 39.63 -83.93 -11.01
CA TYR A 23 40.67 -84.27 -11.97
C TYR A 23 40.20 -85.09 -13.18
N SER A 24 41.12 -85.16 -14.16
CA SER A 24 41.27 -86.07 -15.31
C SER A 24 40.29 -85.95 -16.50
N ASP A 25 40.88 -85.66 -17.67
CA ASP A 25 40.37 -85.82 -19.04
C ASP A 25 39.47 -84.74 -19.65
N GLY A 26 39.65 -83.47 -19.30
CA GLY A 26 39.26 -82.34 -20.16
C GLY A 26 37.76 -82.21 -20.50
N ILE A 27 36.92 -82.97 -19.82
CA ILE A 27 35.46 -83.02 -19.99
C ILE A 27 34.84 -82.68 -18.65
N ILE A 28 33.93 -81.71 -18.67
CA ILE A 28 33.17 -81.31 -17.49
C ILE A 28 31.83 -82.04 -17.57
N LEU A 29 31.66 -83.03 -16.71
CA LEU A 29 30.43 -83.82 -16.59
C LEU A 29 29.45 -83.10 -15.67
N PHE A 30 28.38 -82.53 -16.25
CA PHE A 30 27.27 -82.00 -15.47
C PHE A 30 26.19 -83.09 -15.35
N ARG A 31 26.05 -83.68 -14.16
CA ARG A 31 25.04 -84.73 -13.90
C ARG A 31 23.90 -84.16 -13.07
N GLY A 32 22.72 -84.02 -13.67
CA GLY A 32 21.50 -83.54 -13.01
C GLY A 32 20.23 -83.98 -13.75
N PHE A 33 19.18 -84.34 -13.00
CA PHE A 33 17.87 -84.78 -13.52
C PHE A 33 17.88 -85.94 -14.54
N GLY A 34 18.79 -86.92 -14.39
CA GLY A 34 18.83 -88.11 -15.26
C GLY A 34 19.42 -87.89 -16.65
N TYR A 35 19.84 -86.67 -16.98
CA TYR A 35 20.56 -86.35 -18.20
C TYR A 35 22.06 -86.16 -17.89
N GLN A 36 22.91 -86.78 -18.69
CA GLN A 36 24.36 -86.59 -18.65
C GLN A 36 24.75 -85.75 -19.86
N VAL A 37 25.11 -84.49 -19.62
CA VAL A 37 25.57 -83.61 -20.69
C VAL A 37 27.08 -83.44 -20.54
N GLU A 38 27.80 -83.93 -21.54
CA GLU A 38 29.25 -83.84 -21.64
C GLU A 38 29.61 -82.54 -22.35
N PHE A 39 30.14 -81.58 -21.59
CA PHE A 39 30.67 -80.36 -22.17
C PHE A 39 32.19 -80.46 -22.30
N SER A 40 32.69 -80.17 -23.51
CA SER A 40 34.10 -79.86 -23.69
C SER A 40 34.47 -78.66 -22.81
N LEU A 41 35.64 -78.72 -22.18
CA LEU A 41 36.15 -77.65 -21.30
C LEU A 41 36.15 -76.27 -22.00
N ILE A 42 36.41 -76.24 -23.32
CA ILE A 42 36.32 -75.00 -24.14
C ILE A 42 34.89 -74.44 -24.16
N MET A 43 33.88 -75.30 -24.36
CA MET A 43 32.48 -74.88 -24.42
C MET A 43 31.99 -74.35 -23.07
N PHE A 44 32.43 -74.98 -21.98
CA PHE A 44 32.11 -74.53 -20.63
C PHE A 44 32.72 -73.16 -20.31
N ILE A 45 33.97 -72.92 -20.73
CA ILE A 45 34.62 -71.61 -20.57
C ILE A 45 33.88 -70.54 -21.39
N ILE A 46 33.55 -70.82 -22.65
CA ILE A 46 32.82 -69.86 -23.51
C ILE A 46 31.45 -69.53 -22.91
N LEU A 47 30.71 -70.55 -22.43
CA LEU A 47 29.41 -70.35 -21.80
C LEU A 47 29.52 -69.53 -20.50
N GLN A 48 30.56 -69.74 -19.71
CA GLN A 48 30.82 -68.95 -18.50
C GLN A 48 31.19 -67.50 -18.80
N ILE A 49 32.05 -67.27 -19.80
CA ILE A 49 32.36 -65.92 -20.26
C ILE A 49 31.09 -65.24 -20.76
N GLY A 50 30.26 -65.95 -21.53
CA GLY A 50 28.95 -65.48 -21.98
C GLY A 50 28.01 -65.11 -20.82
N LEU A 51 27.94 -65.95 -19.79
CA LEU A 51 27.12 -65.72 -18.60
C LEU A 51 27.60 -64.49 -17.81
N ILE A 52 28.91 -64.33 -17.63
CA ILE A 52 29.48 -63.18 -16.93
C ILE A 52 29.22 -61.89 -17.71
N ILE A 53 29.41 -61.90 -19.03
CA ILE A 53 29.11 -60.75 -19.89
C ILE A 53 27.61 -60.42 -19.82
N PHE A 54 26.74 -61.42 -19.92
CA PHE A 54 25.29 -61.25 -19.82
C PHE A 54 24.88 -60.65 -18.47
N LEU A 55 25.40 -61.19 -17.37
CA LEU A 55 25.08 -60.74 -16.03
C LEU A 55 25.61 -59.33 -15.77
N TYR A 56 26.82 -59.01 -16.24
CA TYR A 56 27.38 -57.66 -16.21
C TYR A 56 26.53 -56.66 -17.01
N LEU A 57 26.14 -57.01 -18.26
CA LEU A 57 25.27 -56.17 -19.08
C LEU A 57 23.91 -55.95 -18.42
N SER A 58 23.29 -57.00 -17.89
CA SER A 58 21.98 -56.93 -17.23
C SER A 58 22.00 -55.98 -16.03
N LEU A 59 23.03 -56.06 -15.17
CA LEU A 59 23.21 -55.16 -14.03
C LEU A 59 23.50 -53.72 -14.47
N LYS A 60 24.27 -53.54 -15.55
CA LYS A 60 24.55 -52.21 -16.11
C LYS A 60 23.28 -51.57 -16.65
N ILE A 61 22.46 -52.31 -17.39
CA ILE A 61 21.17 -51.85 -17.91
C ILE A 61 20.22 -51.52 -16.75
N LEU A 62 20.12 -52.39 -15.75
CA LEU A 62 19.25 -52.18 -14.58
C LEU A 62 19.67 -50.95 -13.77
N SER A 63 20.97 -50.75 -13.56
CA SER A 63 21.49 -49.56 -12.88
C SER A 63 21.27 -48.27 -13.69
N PHE A 64 21.37 -48.33 -15.02
CA PHE A 64 21.07 -47.21 -15.90
C PHE A 64 19.59 -46.81 -15.86
N VAL A 65 18.68 -47.79 -15.87
CA VAL A 65 17.23 -47.56 -15.76
C VAL A 65 16.85 -46.98 -14.38
N LEU A 66 17.41 -47.52 -13.29
CA LEU A 66 17.11 -47.04 -11.93
C LEU A 66 17.71 -45.66 -11.65
N SER A 67 18.92 -45.36 -12.14
CA SER A 67 19.54 -44.04 -11.99
C SER A 67 18.92 -42.95 -12.89
N SER A 68 18.36 -43.34 -14.05
CA SER A 68 17.66 -42.43 -14.96
C SER A 68 16.31 -41.96 -14.44
N LYS A 69 15.58 -42.76 -13.65
CA LYS A 69 14.30 -42.35 -13.06
C LYS A 69 14.41 -41.07 -12.20
N ARG A 70 15.49 -40.95 -11.41
CA ARG A 70 15.73 -39.74 -10.58
C ARG A 70 16.03 -38.50 -11.43
N LYS A 71 16.81 -38.66 -12.51
CA LYS A 71 17.13 -37.58 -13.45
C LYS A 71 15.91 -37.15 -14.28
N ILE A 72 15.06 -38.10 -14.69
CA ILE A 72 13.82 -37.82 -15.42
C ILE A 72 12.81 -37.12 -14.53
N LEU A 73 12.59 -37.58 -13.29
CA LEU A 73 11.71 -36.92 -12.33
C LEU A 73 12.21 -35.50 -12.00
N ALA A 74 13.52 -35.32 -11.81
CA ALA A 74 14.10 -33.98 -11.60
C ALA A 74 13.96 -33.07 -12.84
N TYR A 75 14.12 -33.61 -14.05
CA TYR A 75 13.93 -32.88 -15.29
C TYR A 75 12.46 -32.50 -15.53
N LEU A 76 11.52 -33.42 -15.27
CA LEU A 76 10.08 -33.16 -15.36
C LEU A 76 9.65 -32.09 -14.36
N LYS A 77 10.13 -32.19 -13.12
CA LYS A 77 9.91 -31.17 -12.08
C LYS A 77 10.47 -29.80 -12.51
N SER A 78 11.72 -29.76 -12.99
CA SER A 78 12.33 -28.52 -13.50
C SER A 78 11.59 -27.94 -14.71
N ARG A 79 11.05 -28.78 -15.59
CA ARG A 79 10.25 -28.34 -16.74
C ARG A 79 8.91 -27.74 -16.30
N GLN A 80 8.27 -28.33 -15.29
CA GLN A 80 7.04 -27.81 -14.70
C GLN A 80 7.28 -26.45 -14.02
N GLU A 81 8.32 -26.35 -13.18
CA GLU A 81 8.73 -25.09 -12.53
C GLU A 81 9.01 -23.98 -13.57
N ARG A 82 9.70 -24.29 -14.67
CA ARG A 82 9.95 -23.30 -15.74
C ARG A 82 8.67 -22.84 -16.42
N LYS A 83 7.69 -23.74 -16.63
CA LYS A 83 6.39 -23.38 -17.19
C LYS A 83 5.62 -22.48 -16.23
N GLU A 84 5.64 -22.78 -14.94
CA GLU A 84 5.01 -21.94 -13.91
C GLU A 84 5.64 -20.55 -13.85
N ILE A 85 6.97 -20.45 -13.85
CA ILE A 85 7.68 -19.17 -13.90
C ILE A 85 7.30 -18.38 -15.16
N SER A 86 7.22 -19.04 -16.32
CA SER A 86 6.83 -18.38 -17.57
C SER A 86 5.39 -17.85 -17.50
N ARG A 87 4.47 -18.61 -16.89
CA ARG A 87 3.08 -18.17 -16.68
C ARG A 87 3.01 -17.00 -15.72
N LEU A 88 3.73 -17.07 -14.59
CA LEU A 88 3.80 -15.99 -13.61
C LEU A 88 4.36 -14.71 -14.24
N LYS A 89 5.39 -14.81 -15.09
CA LYS A 89 5.91 -13.66 -15.85
C LYS A 89 4.85 -13.06 -16.78
N GLY A 90 4.10 -13.89 -17.50
CA GLY A 90 2.98 -13.43 -18.32
C GLY A 90 1.88 -12.77 -17.49
N ALA A 91 1.56 -13.37 -16.35
CA ALA A 91 0.55 -12.87 -15.43
C ALA A 91 0.92 -11.48 -14.85
N ILE A 92 2.17 -11.31 -14.41
CA ILE A 92 2.70 -10.03 -13.95
C ILE A 92 2.70 -9.00 -15.10
N LYS A 93 3.07 -9.41 -16.33
CA LYS A 93 3.02 -8.52 -17.49
C LYS A 93 1.61 -7.99 -17.73
N ASN A 94 0.61 -8.87 -17.73
CA ASN A 94 -0.78 -8.49 -17.94
C ASN A 94 -1.29 -7.59 -16.81
N LEU A 95 -0.92 -7.89 -15.56
CA LEU A 95 -1.26 -7.07 -14.41
C LEU A 95 -0.70 -5.64 -14.53
N VAL A 96 0.55 -5.50 -14.95
CA VAL A 96 1.19 -4.18 -15.15
C VAL A 96 0.63 -3.46 -16.38
N ALA A 97 0.25 -4.20 -17.43
CA ALA A 97 -0.39 -3.65 -18.61
C ALA A 97 -1.86 -3.23 -18.39
N GLY A 98 -2.46 -3.59 -17.25
CA GLY A 98 -3.87 -3.34 -16.96
C GLY A 98 -4.83 -4.29 -17.67
N GLU A 99 -4.34 -5.39 -18.26
CA GLU A 99 -5.15 -6.43 -18.90
C GLU A 99 -5.71 -7.40 -17.84
N THR A 100 -6.47 -6.86 -16.88
CA THR A 100 -6.88 -7.55 -15.65
C THR A 100 -7.98 -8.58 -15.89
N SER A 101 -8.91 -8.36 -16.82
CA SER A 101 -9.98 -9.32 -17.14
C SER A 101 -9.44 -10.61 -17.74
N ILE A 102 -8.48 -10.52 -18.68
CA ILE A 102 -7.84 -11.69 -19.29
C ILE A 102 -7.07 -12.48 -18.22
N LEU A 103 -6.34 -11.75 -17.36
CA LEU A 103 -5.58 -12.34 -16.28
C LEU A 103 -6.48 -13.07 -15.27
N TYR A 104 -7.58 -12.45 -14.86
CA TYR A 104 -8.54 -13.04 -13.94
C TYR A 104 -9.13 -14.34 -14.49
N GLU A 105 -9.58 -14.35 -15.74
CA GLU A 105 -10.10 -15.57 -16.38
C GLU A 105 -9.04 -16.68 -16.52
N GLN A 106 -7.80 -16.31 -16.87
CA GLN A 106 -6.69 -17.26 -16.92
C GLN A 106 -6.37 -17.85 -15.55
N ALA A 107 -6.35 -17.01 -14.50
CA ALA A 107 -6.11 -17.43 -13.13
C ALA A 107 -7.23 -18.36 -12.62
N LYS A 108 -8.48 -17.99 -12.85
CA LYS A 108 -9.67 -18.77 -12.48
C LYS A 108 -9.68 -20.14 -13.14
N LYS A 109 -9.40 -20.19 -14.45
CA LYS A 109 -9.26 -21.45 -15.18
C LYS A 109 -8.12 -22.31 -14.61
N TYR A 110 -6.97 -21.71 -14.36
CA TYR A 110 -5.80 -22.40 -13.83
C TYR A 110 -6.06 -23.06 -12.47
N ILE A 111 -6.77 -22.35 -11.58
CA ILE A 111 -7.14 -22.85 -10.24
C ILE A 111 -8.21 -23.95 -10.34
N ARG A 112 -9.22 -23.78 -11.21
CA ARG A 112 -10.29 -24.78 -11.44
C ARG A 112 -9.78 -26.11 -11.99
N GLU A 113 -8.72 -26.09 -12.79
CA GLU A 113 -8.10 -27.30 -13.36
C GLU A 113 -7.39 -28.19 -12.32
N GLY A 114 -7.44 -27.84 -11.03
CA GLY A 114 -6.86 -28.64 -9.95
C GLY A 114 -5.32 -28.64 -9.95
N ASN A 115 -4.71 -27.73 -10.71
CA ASN A 115 -3.28 -27.50 -10.64
C ASN A 115 -2.95 -26.94 -9.26
N ALA A 116 -1.93 -27.48 -8.59
CA ALA A 116 -1.38 -26.89 -7.37
C ALA A 116 -0.82 -25.51 -7.72
N ALA A 117 -1.64 -24.47 -7.58
CA ALA A 117 -1.24 -23.11 -7.88
C ALA A 117 -0.15 -22.69 -6.90
N SER A 118 0.93 -22.09 -7.42
CA SER A 118 1.96 -21.53 -6.54
C SER A 118 1.36 -20.38 -5.75
N LYS A 119 1.95 -20.08 -4.59
CA LYS A 119 1.50 -18.99 -3.71
C LYS A 119 1.52 -17.65 -4.43
N GLU A 120 2.53 -17.42 -5.29
CA GLU A 120 2.68 -16.22 -6.09
C GLU A 120 1.56 -16.10 -7.13
N MET A 121 1.17 -17.21 -7.77
CA MET A 121 0.07 -17.21 -8.73
C MET A 121 -1.27 -16.91 -8.04
N LEU A 122 -1.52 -17.47 -6.85
CA LEU A 122 -2.69 -17.13 -6.04
C LEU A 122 -2.72 -15.65 -5.65
N LEU A 123 -1.57 -15.05 -5.33
CA LEU A 123 -1.49 -13.63 -5.00
C LEU A 123 -1.81 -12.75 -6.22
N VAL A 124 -1.29 -13.11 -7.40
CA VAL A 124 -1.61 -12.41 -8.65
C VAL A 124 -3.08 -12.60 -9.01
N ALA A 125 -3.65 -13.78 -8.81
CA ALA A 125 -5.07 -14.06 -8.99
C ALA A 125 -5.95 -13.19 -8.08
N ALA A 126 -5.58 -13.08 -6.79
CA ALA A 126 -6.25 -12.22 -5.83
C ALA A 126 -6.21 -10.75 -6.25
N ARG A 127 -5.07 -10.27 -6.76
CA ARG A 127 -4.96 -8.89 -7.26
C ARG A 127 -5.78 -8.66 -8.53
N ALA A 128 -5.79 -9.61 -9.46
CA ALA A 128 -6.62 -9.52 -10.66
C ALA A 128 -8.11 -9.49 -10.29
N ALA A 129 -8.57 -10.41 -9.45
CA ALA A 129 -9.95 -10.45 -8.96
C ALA A 129 -10.34 -9.14 -8.24
N HIS A 130 -9.45 -8.59 -7.42
CA HIS A 130 -9.68 -7.30 -6.77
C HIS A 130 -9.87 -6.14 -7.75
N LEU A 131 -9.05 -6.08 -8.81
CA LEU A 131 -9.13 -5.02 -9.82
C LEU A 131 -10.38 -5.15 -10.70
N GLU A 132 -10.87 -6.37 -10.94
CA GLU A 132 -12.14 -6.62 -11.63
C GLU A 132 -13.38 -6.44 -10.73
N GLY A 133 -13.20 -6.17 -9.43
CA GLY A 133 -14.31 -6.05 -8.47
C GLY A 133 -14.88 -7.38 -7.96
N GLU A 134 -14.25 -8.50 -8.31
CA GLU A 134 -14.63 -9.86 -7.87
C GLU A 134 -14.08 -10.18 -6.48
N TYR A 135 -14.59 -9.47 -5.47
CA TYR A 135 -14.07 -9.52 -4.10
C TYR A 135 -14.22 -10.88 -3.40
N SER A 136 -15.26 -11.65 -3.73
CA SER A 136 -15.45 -12.99 -3.17
C SER A 136 -14.31 -13.93 -3.59
N ASP A 137 -13.94 -13.90 -4.87
CA ASP A 137 -12.83 -14.72 -5.39
C ASP A 137 -11.49 -14.27 -4.82
N ARG A 138 -11.26 -12.94 -4.71
CA ARG A 138 -10.10 -12.37 -4.00
C ARG A 138 -9.97 -12.96 -2.61
N ASP A 139 -11.04 -12.92 -1.82
CA ASP A 139 -11.03 -13.35 -0.42
C ASP A 139 -10.79 -14.86 -0.28
N ILE A 140 -11.34 -15.67 -1.19
CA ILE A 140 -11.05 -17.11 -1.28
C ILE A 140 -9.56 -17.35 -1.55
N TYR A 141 -8.98 -16.66 -2.54
CA TYR A 141 -7.57 -16.83 -2.90
C TYR A 141 -6.63 -16.37 -1.77
N ILE A 142 -6.95 -15.27 -1.09
CA ILE A 142 -6.17 -14.78 0.04
C ILE A 142 -6.27 -15.72 1.25
N ALA A 143 -7.45 -16.28 1.54
CA ALA A 143 -7.62 -17.22 2.65
C ALA A 143 -6.73 -18.47 2.52
N GLN A 144 -6.55 -18.99 1.29
CA GLN A 144 -5.63 -20.11 1.02
C GLN A 144 -4.16 -19.75 1.29
N LEU A 145 -3.81 -18.46 1.23
CA LEU A 145 -2.45 -17.99 1.50
C LEU A 145 -2.23 -17.75 3.00
N GLU A 146 -3.26 -17.32 3.73
CA GLU A 146 -3.20 -17.01 5.18
C GLU A 146 -2.78 -18.21 6.04
N GLU A 147 -3.02 -19.45 5.60
CA GLU A 147 -2.53 -20.68 6.27
C GLU A 147 -1.00 -20.70 6.45
N SER A 148 -0.26 -19.94 5.64
CA SER A 148 1.19 -19.85 5.73
C SER A 148 1.74 -18.71 6.58
N GLU A 149 0.85 -17.93 7.21
CA GLU A 149 1.13 -16.85 8.17
C GLU A 149 2.22 -15.83 7.75
N ALA A 150 2.41 -15.57 6.45
CA ALA A 150 3.42 -14.59 6.02
C ALA A 150 2.91 -13.15 6.14
N ASP A 151 3.66 -12.29 6.83
CA ASP A 151 3.40 -10.84 6.98
C ASP A 151 3.06 -10.13 5.64
N ASN A 152 3.70 -10.56 4.54
CA ASN A 152 3.47 -9.99 3.20
C ASN A 152 2.06 -10.26 2.67
N ILE A 153 1.42 -11.37 3.04
CA ILE A 153 0.06 -11.72 2.63
C ILE A 153 -0.93 -10.81 3.35
N TYR A 154 -0.77 -10.64 4.67
CA TYR A 154 -1.60 -9.72 5.45
C TYR A 154 -1.43 -8.27 4.99
N LEU A 155 -0.22 -7.84 4.65
CA LEU A 155 0.01 -6.53 4.05
C LEU A 155 -0.72 -6.39 2.70
N THR A 156 -0.64 -7.40 1.82
CA THR A 156 -1.30 -7.36 0.52
C THR A 156 -2.82 -7.32 0.66
N LYS A 157 -3.38 -8.12 1.56
CA LYS A 157 -4.80 -8.09 1.92
C LYS A 157 -5.21 -6.70 2.41
N ALA A 158 -4.44 -6.12 3.34
CA ALA A 158 -4.72 -4.80 3.88
C ALA A 158 -4.71 -3.72 2.79
N LEU A 159 -3.75 -3.75 1.85
CA LEU A 159 -3.71 -2.81 0.74
C LEU A 159 -4.95 -2.92 -0.15
N MET A 160 -5.41 -4.13 -0.48
CA MET A 160 -6.65 -4.33 -1.24
C MET A 160 -7.89 -3.84 -0.49
N LEU A 161 -7.94 -4.01 0.84
CA LEU A 161 -9.04 -3.52 1.67
C LEU A 161 -9.02 -1.98 1.80
N ILE A 162 -7.83 -1.36 1.81
CA ILE A 162 -7.66 0.09 1.76
C ILE A 162 -8.16 0.64 0.42
N ASP A 163 -7.81 -0.02 -0.68
CA ASP A 163 -8.27 0.34 -2.04
C ASP A 163 -9.82 0.30 -2.12
N GLU A 164 -10.48 -0.60 -1.37
CA GLU A 164 -11.95 -0.70 -1.24
C GLU A 164 -12.56 0.31 -0.22
N GLY A 165 -11.74 1.08 0.51
CA GLY A 165 -12.20 1.97 1.58
C GLY A 165 -12.59 1.25 2.89
N ARG A 166 -12.42 -0.09 2.95
CA ARG A 166 -12.68 -0.94 4.14
C ARG A 166 -11.53 -0.87 5.15
N HIS A 167 -11.31 0.33 5.65
CA HIS A 167 -10.22 0.66 6.57
C HIS A 167 -10.25 -0.14 7.88
N HIS A 168 -11.43 -0.44 8.45
CA HIS A 168 -11.52 -1.26 9.67
C HIS A 168 -10.97 -2.68 9.46
N ASP A 169 -11.38 -3.34 8.37
CA ASP A 169 -10.90 -4.69 8.03
C ASP A 169 -9.41 -4.67 7.66
N ALA A 170 -8.97 -3.62 6.97
CA ALA A 170 -7.56 -3.42 6.66
C ALA A 170 -6.71 -3.33 7.94
N LEU A 171 -7.15 -2.57 8.95
CA LEU A 171 -6.47 -2.49 10.25
C LEU A 171 -6.45 -3.85 10.94
N GLY A 172 -7.54 -4.62 10.87
CA GLY A 172 -7.59 -5.99 11.39
C GLY A 172 -6.56 -6.91 10.73
N ALA A 173 -6.39 -6.83 9.40
CA ALA A 173 -5.35 -7.56 8.69
C ALA A 173 -3.93 -7.10 9.08
N LEU A 174 -3.71 -5.79 9.19
CA LEU A 174 -2.41 -5.22 9.58
C LEU A 174 -2.01 -5.61 11.01
N HIS A 175 -2.97 -5.77 11.93
CA HIS A 175 -2.69 -6.23 13.30
C HIS A 175 -2.18 -7.66 13.39
N LYS A 176 -2.41 -8.49 12.36
CA LYS A 176 -1.85 -9.84 12.28
C LYS A 176 -0.38 -9.86 11.87
N ILE A 177 0.18 -8.74 11.38
CA ILE A 177 1.58 -8.63 10.99
C ILE A 177 2.45 -8.62 12.24
N GLN A 178 3.38 -9.58 12.34
CA GLN A 178 4.28 -9.69 13.48
C GLN A 178 5.46 -8.73 13.36
N LYS A 179 6.09 -8.66 12.18
CA LYS A 179 7.24 -7.80 11.93
C LYS A 179 6.83 -6.53 11.18
N ARG A 180 6.79 -5.41 11.91
CA ARG A 180 6.57 -4.09 11.30
C ARG A 180 7.60 -3.80 10.21
N SER A 181 7.10 -3.55 9.01
CA SER A 181 7.85 -3.09 7.84
C SER A 181 7.44 -1.66 7.47
N VAL A 182 8.26 -0.99 6.66
CA VAL A 182 7.92 0.34 6.10
C VAL A 182 6.58 0.30 5.36
N GLY A 183 6.31 -0.76 4.59
CA GLY A 183 5.03 -0.96 3.90
C GLY A 183 3.85 -1.05 4.85
N SER A 184 3.98 -1.84 5.92
CA SER A 184 2.91 -1.98 6.93
C SER A 184 2.58 -0.68 7.65
N VAL A 185 3.58 0.14 7.98
CA VAL A 185 3.37 1.44 8.65
C VAL A 185 2.68 2.43 7.72
N ARG A 186 3.06 2.45 6.43
CA ARG A 186 2.40 3.28 5.42
C ARG A 186 0.95 2.86 5.21
N ALA A 187 0.68 1.57 5.15
CA ALA A 187 -0.67 1.02 5.03
C ALA A 187 -1.52 1.34 6.27
N GLU A 188 -0.98 1.18 7.48
CA GLU A 188 -1.68 1.53 8.72
C GLU A 188 -2.00 3.03 8.78
N LEU A 189 -1.07 3.91 8.39
CA LEU A 189 -1.35 5.34 8.27
C LEU A 189 -2.45 5.65 7.25
N ALA A 190 -2.44 5.00 6.08
CA ALA A 190 -3.47 5.20 5.06
C ALA A 190 -4.85 4.78 5.58
N ALA A 191 -4.96 3.60 6.20
CA ALA A 191 -6.21 3.10 6.77
C ALA A 191 -6.73 4.02 7.90
N LEU A 192 -5.85 4.47 8.80
CA LEU A 192 -6.24 5.38 9.89
C LEU A 192 -6.72 6.75 9.39
N ARG A 193 -6.10 7.28 8.32
CA ARG A 193 -6.53 8.55 7.68
C ARG A 193 -7.91 8.42 7.04
N ILE A 194 -8.20 7.32 6.35
CA ILE A 194 -9.53 7.04 5.78
C ILE A 194 -10.58 6.98 6.91
N GLY A 195 -10.25 6.28 7.99
CA GLY A 195 -11.11 6.18 9.18
C GLY A 195 -11.13 7.42 10.07
N ARG A 196 -10.42 8.50 9.69
CA ARG A 196 -10.29 9.75 10.48
C ARG A 196 -9.88 9.54 11.94
N ASN A 197 -9.09 8.49 12.21
CA ASN A 197 -8.62 8.18 13.56
C ASN A 197 -7.33 8.95 13.85
N TRP A 198 -7.48 10.26 14.01
CA TRP A 198 -6.37 11.22 14.02
C TRP A 198 -5.39 11.01 15.18
N ASP A 199 -5.87 10.60 16.37
CA ASP A 199 -5.03 10.33 17.54
C ASP A 199 -4.00 9.22 17.25
N ARG A 200 -4.46 8.14 16.60
CA ARG A 200 -3.59 7.05 16.18
C ARG A 200 -2.67 7.47 15.03
N VAL A 201 -3.12 8.33 14.12
CA VAL A 201 -2.26 8.89 13.06
C VAL A 201 -1.08 9.66 13.67
N LEU A 202 -1.33 10.55 14.64
CA LEU A 202 -0.29 11.34 15.30
C LEU A 202 0.67 10.49 16.14
N THR A 203 0.18 9.39 16.71
CA THR A 203 1.04 8.43 17.40
C THR A 203 1.93 7.67 16.41
N LEU A 204 1.36 7.21 15.29
CA LEU A 204 2.05 6.40 14.30
C LEU A 204 3.02 7.20 13.43
N ILE A 205 2.79 8.50 13.22
CA ILE A 205 3.69 9.35 12.42
C ILE A 205 5.09 9.45 13.05
N LYS A 206 5.20 9.41 14.38
CA LYS A 206 6.48 9.37 15.10
C LYS A 206 7.27 8.10 14.77
N VAL A 207 6.57 6.96 14.68
CA VAL A 207 7.15 5.67 14.28
C VAL A 207 7.57 5.71 12.80
N ALA A 208 6.72 6.28 11.93
CA ALA A 208 7.03 6.42 10.51
C ALA A 208 8.28 7.27 10.25
N ARG A 209 8.47 8.36 11.00
CA ARG A 209 9.70 9.18 10.97
C ARG A 209 10.93 8.36 11.39
N LYS A 210 10.85 7.65 12.52
CA LYS A 210 11.97 6.82 13.02
C LYS A 210 12.38 5.72 12.03
N LEU A 211 11.43 5.15 11.29
CA LEU A 211 11.67 4.11 10.30
C LEU A 211 12.00 4.66 8.89
N ASN A 212 12.06 5.98 8.70
CA ASN A 212 12.17 6.62 7.38
C ASN A 212 11.15 6.07 6.38
N ALA A 213 9.93 5.79 6.84
CA ALA A 213 8.90 5.17 6.02
C ALA A 213 8.42 6.09 4.89
N MET A 214 8.57 7.41 5.08
CA MET A 214 8.23 8.47 4.13
C MET A 214 9.20 9.63 4.33
N ASN A 215 9.27 10.54 3.35
CA ASN A 215 10.07 11.75 3.49
C ASN A 215 9.50 12.69 4.58
N SER A 216 10.33 13.64 5.03
CA SER A 216 9.98 14.58 6.10
C SER A 216 8.73 15.41 5.76
N ASP A 217 8.60 15.85 4.50
CA ASP A 217 7.47 16.67 4.05
C ASP A 217 6.15 15.90 3.95
N ALA A 218 6.16 14.63 3.55
CA ALA A 218 4.98 13.79 3.61
C ALA A 218 4.54 13.55 5.07
N CYS A 219 5.50 13.32 5.97
CA CYS A 219 5.19 13.20 7.39
C CYS A 219 4.59 14.49 7.96
N HIS A 220 5.14 15.65 7.59
CA HIS A 220 4.63 16.96 7.97
C HIS A 220 3.19 17.20 7.47
N ARG A 221 2.90 16.91 6.20
CA ARG A 221 1.55 17.06 5.63
C ARG A 221 0.52 16.17 6.32
N ILE A 222 0.87 14.92 6.61
CA ILE A 222 -0.02 13.98 7.31
C ILE A 222 -0.24 14.42 8.76
N GLU A 223 0.79 14.92 9.45
CA GLU A 223 0.66 15.45 10.80
C GLU A 223 -0.25 16.70 10.82
N LEU A 224 -0.08 17.61 9.86
CA LEU A 224 -0.94 18.78 9.70
C LEU A 224 -2.40 18.39 9.45
N GLU A 225 -2.64 17.45 8.52
CA GLU A 225 -3.96 16.91 8.22
C GLU A 225 -4.62 16.34 9.48
N ALA A 226 -3.89 15.54 10.26
CA ALA A 226 -4.42 14.92 11.47
C ALA A 226 -4.74 15.95 12.56
N ILE A 227 -3.88 16.97 12.76
CA ILE A 227 -4.12 18.04 13.74
C ILE A 227 -5.35 18.87 13.32
N VAL A 228 -5.44 19.27 12.05
CA VAL A 228 -6.62 19.98 11.52
C VAL A 228 -7.88 19.13 11.69
N GLY A 229 -7.78 17.83 11.43
CA GLY A 229 -8.86 16.87 11.64
C GLY A 229 -9.31 16.74 13.11
N GLN A 230 -8.37 16.77 14.06
CA GLN A 230 -8.69 16.80 15.50
C GLN A 230 -9.41 18.09 15.90
N LEU A 231 -8.92 19.24 15.44
CA LEU A 231 -9.51 20.56 15.76
C LEU A 231 -10.93 20.72 15.21
N ALA A 232 -11.25 20.02 14.12
CA ALA A 232 -12.60 19.98 13.56
C ALA A 232 -13.62 19.19 14.42
N ASN A 233 -13.17 18.39 15.39
CA ASN A 233 -14.06 17.67 16.30
C ASN A 233 -14.72 18.65 17.29
N LEU A 234 -16.02 18.90 17.15
CA LEU A 234 -16.77 19.82 18.01
C LEU A 234 -16.91 19.34 19.47
N ASN A 235 -16.73 18.05 19.74
CA ASN A 235 -16.83 17.49 21.09
C ASN A 235 -15.59 17.73 21.94
N MET A 236 -14.46 18.13 21.34
CA MET A 236 -13.25 18.47 22.06
C MET A 236 -13.50 19.71 22.94
N SER A 237 -13.05 19.71 24.18
CA SER A 237 -13.16 20.83 25.12
C SER A 237 -12.15 21.94 24.83
N LEU A 238 -12.37 23.15 25.37
CA LEU A 238 -11.43 24.27 25.20
C LEU A 238 -10.00 23.95 25.71
N PRO A 239 -9.81 23.35 26.91
CA PRO A 239 -8.46 22.98 27.37
C PRO A 239 -7.75 21.98 26.45
N GLU A 240 -8.49 21.05 25.84
CA GLU A 240 -7.94 20.09 24.88
C GLU A 240 -7.49 20.78 23.59
N VAL A 241 -8.29 21.74 23.08
CA VAL A 241 -7.90 22.55 21.92
C VAL A 241 -6.62 23.34 22.20
N GLU A 242 -6.52 23.99 23.37
CA GLU A 242 -5.30 24.70 23.77
C GLU A 242 -4.09 23.76 23.89
N GLN A 243 -4.32 22.52 24.35
CA GLN A 243 -3.28 21.51 24.44
C GLN A 243 -2.76 21.10 23.06
N VAL A 244 -3.63 20.94 22.06
CA VAL A 244 -3.22 20.67 20.66
C VAL A 244 -2.23 21.74 20.16
N SER A 245 -2.46 23.02 20.47
CA SER A 245 -1.54 24.10 20.09
C SER A 245 -0.20 24.04 20.81
N LYS A 246 -0.18 23.61 22.09
CA LYS A 246 1.06 23.42 22.86
C LYS A 246 1.89 22.25 22.31
N ASP A 247 1.22 21.16 21.93
CA ASP A 247 1.86 19.95 21.41
C ASP A 247 2.32 20.11 19.95
N ALA A 248 1.70 21.04 19.21
CA ALA A 248 2.07 21.33 17.83
C ALA A 248 3.50 21.92 17.71
N GLY A 249 4.32 21.29 16.87
CA GLY A 249 5.65 21.77 16.54
C GLY A 249 5.64 23.14 15.86
N LYS A 250 6.76 23.87 15.93
CA LYS A 250 6.89 25.22 15.35
C LYS A 250 6.50 25.27 13.86
N ARG A 251 6.90 24.26 13.08
CA ARG A 251 6.59 24.17 11.65
C ARG A 251 5.09 24.05 11.38
N ILE A 252 4.35 23.31 12.21
CA ILE A 252 2.88 23.17 12.10
C ILE A 252 2.20 24.48 12.47
N ARG A 253 2.66 25.12 13.56
CA ARG A 253 2.08 26.40 14.02
C ARG A 253 2.23 27.55 13.01
N SER A 254 3.21 27.46 12.11
CA SER A 254 3.39 28.42 11.01
C SER A 254 2.57 28.09 9.75
N GLU A 255 1.78 27.02 9.74
CA GLU A 255 0.91 26.69 8.60
C GLU A 255 -0.41 27.48 8.68
N PRO A 256 -0.84 28.14 7.59
CA PRO A 256 -2.09 28.93 7.59
C PRO A 256 -3.32 28.06 7.89
N SER A 257 -3.34 26.82 7.39
CA SER A 257 -4.42 25.87 7.64
C SER A 257 -4.54 25.46 9.11
N PHE A 258 -3.42 25.37 9.83
CA PHE A 258 -3.42 25.15 11.28
C PHE A 258 -4.01 26.36 12.00
N VAL A 259 -3.54 27.57 11.69
CA VAL A 259 -4.02 28.80 12.33
C VAL A 259 -5.53 28.99 12.11
N LEU A 260 -6.00 28.77 10.88
CA LEU A 260 -7.41 28.86 10.54
C LEU A 260 -8.25 27.85 11.33
N SER A 261 -7.81 26.59 11.39
CA SER A 261 -8.53 25.53 12.09
C SER A 261 -8.54 25.74 13.60
N MET A 262 -7.41 26.21 14.15
CA MET A 262 -7.27 26.53 15.56
C MET A 262 -8.16 27.72 15.95
N SER A 263 -8.17 28.79 15.14
CA SER A 263 -9.04 29.95 15.36
C SER A 263 -10.53 29.56 15.33
N LYS A 264 -10.96 28.76 14.33
CA LYS A 264 -12.32 28.20 14.28
C LYS A 264 -12.66 27.35 15.50
N ALA A 265 -11.73 26.51 15.94
CA ALA A 265 -11.91 25.66 17.11
C ALA A 265 -12.07 26.49 18.40
N LEU A 266 -11.26 27.54 18.58
CA LEU A 266 -11.36 28.46 19.72
C LEU A 266 -12.68 29.25 19.69
N TRP A 267 -13.05 29.80 18.53
CA TRP A 267 -14.25 30.61 18.38
C TRP A 267 -15.53 29.83 18.66
N SER A 268 -15.66 28.61 18.10
CA SER A 268 -16.81 27.73 18.34
C SER A 268 -16.98 27.30 19.81
N ARG A 269 -15.96 27.54 20.66
CA ARG A 269 -15.96 27.22 22.09
C ARG A 269 -16.02 28.46 22.99
N GLY A 270 -16.36 29.61 22.42
CA GLY A 270 -16.53 30.87 23.15
C GLY A 270 -15.23 31.61 23.45
N ALA A 271 -14.06 31.11 23.03
CA ALA A 271 -12.77 31.78 23.21
C ALA A 271 -12.48 32.77 22.06
N ALA A 272 -13.40 33.71 21.81
CA ALA A 272 -13.33 34.64 20.68
C ALA A 272 -12.07 35.51 20.67
N HIS A 273 -11.63 36.00 21.84
CA HIS A 273 -10.39 36.79 21.96
C HIS A 273 -9.17 35.98 21.49
N SER A 274 -9.00 34.76 22.00
CA SER A 274 -7.89 33.88 21.61
C SER A 274 -7.96 33.48 20.13
N ALA A 275 -9.16 33.30 19.59
CA ALA A 275 -9.37 33.02 18.16
C ALA A 275 -8.92 34.18 17.26
N GLN A 276 -9.19 35.43 17.66
CA GLN A 276 -8.71 36.61 16.96
C GLN A 276 -7.19 36.76 17.10
N GLU A 277 -6.68 36.64 18.33
CA GLU A 277 -5.25 36.83 18.64
C GLU A 277 -4.34 35.89 17.84
N ILE A 278 -4.70 34.62 17.67
CA ILE A 278 -3.87 33.68 16.91
C ILE A 278 -3.77 34.08 15.42
N VAL A 279 -4.85 34.59 14.84
CA VAL A 279 -4.88 35.07 13.45
C VAL A 279 -4.06 36.35 13.31
N GLU A 280 -4.23 37.30 14.22
CA GLU A 280 -3.46 38.55 14.24
C GLU A 280 -1.95 38.27 14.35
N ASN A 281 -1.56 37.33 15.21
CA ASN A 281 -0.16 36.97 15.41
C ASN A 281 0.44 36.31 14.15
N TYR A 282 -0.32 35.50 13.42
CA TYR A 282 0.10 34.96 12.14
C TYR A 282 0.31 36.06 11.09
N LEU A 283 -0.68 36.94 10.94
CA LEU A 283 -0.72 38.02 9.95
C LEU A 283 0.38 39.08 10.14
N LYS A 284 1.01 39.15 11.32
CA LYS A 284 2.22 39.97 11.54
C LYS A 284 3.42 39.49 10.71
N SER A 285 3.49 38.19 10.42
CA SER A 285 4.66 37.55 9.81
C SER A 285 4.42 37.03 8.39
N ALA A 286 3.21 36.57 8.09
CA ALA A 286 2.84 36.03 6.78
C ALA A 286 1.41 36.45 6.44
N TRP A 287 1.12 36.68 5.17
CA TRP A 287 -0.19 37.13 4.71
C TRP A 287 -1.01 35.96 4.13
N ASP A 288 -2.28 35.88 4.49
CA ASP A 288 -3.23 34.89 3.96
C ASP A 288 -4.67 35.47 3.97
N ASP A 289 -5.30 35.54 2.80
CA ASP A 289 -6.61 36.17 2.64
C ASP A 289 -7.75 35.38 3.31
N ALA A 290 -7.62 34.05 3.40
CA ALA A 290 -8.63 33.21 4.05
C ALA A 290 -8.64 33.45 5.56
N LEU A 291 -7.47 33.72 6.17
CA LEU A 291 -7.36 34.13 7.56
C LEU A 291 -7.95 35.53 7.81
N VAL A 292 -7.78 36.48 6.90
CA VAL A 292 -8.42 37.81 7.00
C VAL A 292 -9.94 37.67 6.94
N LYS A 293 -10.46 36.91 5.96
CA LYS A 293 -11.90 36.64 5.85
C LYS A 293 -12.45 36.00 7.12
N HIS A 294 -11.74 35.03 7.68
CA HIS A 294 -12.13 34.40 8.94
C HIS A 294 -12.09 35.39 10.11
N TYR A 295 -11.04 36.22 10.22
CA TYR A 295 -10.91 37.24 11.26
C TYR A 295 -12.09 38.22 11.26
N VAL A 296 -12.51 38.67 10.08
CA VAL A 296 -13.66 39.56 9.92
C VAL A 296 -14.95 38.91 10.42
N GLN A 297 -15.22 37.66 10.02
CA GLN A 297 -16.40 36.90 10.46
C GLN A 297 -16.46 36.72 11.98
N ILE A 298 -15.33 36.43 12.63
CA ILE A 298 -15.32 36.27 14.10
C ILE A 298 -15.31 37.60 14.85
N SER A 299 -15.27 38.74 14.14
CA SER A 299 -15.21 40.11 14.69
C SER A 299 -16.54 40.88 14.60
N GLU A 300 -17.64 40.18 14.33
CA GLU A 300 -18.99 40.75 14.09
C GLU A 300 -19.62 41.50 15.28
N ASN A 301 -19.01 41.47 16.48
CA ASN A 301 -19.52 42.16 17.68
C ASN A 301 -19.38 43.70 17.67
N HIS A 302 -19.44 44.36 16.51
CA HIS A 302 -19.28 45.82 16.33
C HIS A 302 -18.01 46.41 16.95
N ASN A 303 -17.03 45.58 17.27
CA ASN A 303 -15.80 46.01 17.93
C ASN A 303 -15.02 46.95 16.99
N LEU A 304 -14.88 48.21 17.38
CA LEU A 304 -14.13 49.23 16.64
C LEU A 304 -12.63 48.91 16.55
N LEU A 305 -12.06 48.27 17.57
CA LEU A 305 -10.64 47.88 17.58
C LEU A 305 -10.32 46.87 16.48
N ALA A 306 -11.26 45.98 16.14
CA ALA A 306 -11.08 45.04 15.05
C ALA A 306 -11.03 45.78 13.70
N LEU A 307 -11.88 46.78 13.49
CA LEU A 307 -11.84 47.60 12.28
C LEU A 307 -10.52 48.35 12.17
N GLU A 308 -10.06 49.01 13.23
CA GLU A 308 -8.78 49.73 13.25
C GLU A 308 -7.59 48.81 12.92
N LYS A 309 -7.60 47.56 13.42
CA LYS A 309 -6.56 46.58 13.11
C LYS A 309 -6.57 46.18 11.63
N VAL A 310 -7.74 45.92 11.05
CA VAL A 310 -7.87 45.57 9.62
C VAL A 310 -7.51 46.78 8.74
N GLU A 311 -7.87 47.99 9.12
CA GLU A 311 -7.43 49.23 8.44
C GLU A 311 -5.89 49.37 8.52
N GLY A 312 -5.29 49.03 9.66
CA GLY A 312 -3.84 48.96 9.81
C GLY A 312 -3.17 47.93 8.90
N TRP A 313 -3.84 46.83 8.57
CA TRP A 313 -3.34 45.86 7.58
C TRP A 313 -3.38 46.38 6.15
N LEU A 314 -4.35 47.25 5.82
CA LEU A 314 -4.46 47.86 4.50
C LEU A 314 -3.22 48.70 4.15
N VAL A 315 -2.58 49.32 5.15
CA VAL A 315 -1.31 50.04 4.95
C VAL A 315 -0.22 49.12 4.39
N LYS A 316 -0.21 47.84 4.79
CA LYS A 316 0.75 46.84 4.29
C LYS A 316 0.29 46.17 3.00
N GLN A 317 -1.01 46.18 2.72
CA GLN A 317 -1.64 45.47 1.61
C GLN A 317 -2.62 46.39 0.84
N PRO A 318 -2.15 47.53 0.28
CA PRO A 318 -3.03 48.59 -0.24
C PRO A 318 -3.83 48.19 -1.47
N HIS A 319 -3.39 47.17 -2.21
CA HIS A 319 -4.04 46.68 -3.43
C HIS A 319 -4.66 45.29 -3.25
N ASN A 320 -4.93 44.88 -2.02
CA ASN A 320 -5.61 43.63 -1.74
C ASN A 320 -7.13 43.85 -1.84
N HIS A 321 -7.73 43.41 -2.95
CA HIS A 321 -9.16 43.57 -3.19
C HIS A 321 -10.01 42.84 -2.15
N MET A 322 -9.57 41.67 -1.64
CA MET A 322 -10.30 40.91 -0.62
C MET A 322 -10.32 41.65 0.72
N LEU A 323 -9.20 42.27 1.10
CA LEU A 323 -9.09 43.08 2.30
C LEU A 323 -9.97 44.34 2.21
N LEU A 324 -9.96 45.02 1.06
CA LEU A 324 -10.81 46.18 0.80
C LEU A 324 -12.30 45.81 0.86
N MET A 325 -12.68 44.67 0.28
CA MET A 325 -14.05 44.17 0.37
C MET A 325 -14.43 43.90 1.83
N ALA A 326 -13.58 43.20 2.58
CA ALA A 326 -13.82 42.90 3.98
C ALA A 326 -13.95 44.16 4.85
N LEU A 327 -13.12 45.18 4.62
CA LEU A 327 -13.25 46.49 5.25
C LEU A 327 -14.55 47.19 4.88
N GLY A 328 -14.93 47.13 3.61
CA GLY A 328 -16.21 47.63 3.11
C GLY A 328 -17.40 47.05 3.88
N VAL A 329 -17.44 45.72 4.01
CA VAL A 329 -18.46 44.98 4.77
C VAL A 329 -18.42 45.37 6.26
N MET A 330 -17.24 45.36 6.89
CA MET A 330 -17.10 45.75 8.30
C MET A 330 -17.54 47.18 8.59
N CYS A 331 -17.27 48.12 7.68
CA CYS A 331 -17.71 49.50 7.78
C CYS A 331 -19.23 49.61 7.61
N ARG A 332 -19.83 48.86 6.67
CA ARG A 332 -21.28 48.80 6.49
C ARG A 332 -21.96 48.32 7.77
N ASP A 333 -21.48 47.21 8.34
CA ASP A 333 -22.07 46.61 9.54
C ASP A 333 -21.93 47.53 10.78
N ARG A 334 -21.08 48.56 10.71
CA ARG A 334 -20.88 49.60 11.73
C ARG A 334 -21.47 50.96 11.35
N GLU A 335 -22.30 51.01 10.32
CA GLU A 335 -22.97 52.23 9.83
C GLU A 335 -22.03 53.34 9.31
N LEU A 336 -20.80 52.99 8.94
CA LEU A 336 -19.79 53.88 8.37
C LEU A 336 -19.92 53.94 6.83
N TRP A 337 -21.08 54.39 6.35
CA TRP A 337 -21.50 54.26 4.94
C TRP A 337 -20.49 54.83 3.93
N GLY A 338 -19.96 56.03 4.17
CA GLY A 338 -19.01 56.66 3.25
C GLY A 338 -17.67 55.92 3.15
N LYS A 339 -17.18 55.38 4.27
CA LYS A 339 -15.99 54.51 4.28
C LYS A 339 -16.28 53.18 3.59
N SER A 340 -17.44 52.59 3.86
CA SER A 340 -17.88 51.34 3.24
C SER A 340 -17.89 51.47 1.71
N GLU A 341 -18.55 52.51 1.18
CA GLU A 341 -18.61 52.77 -0.26
C GLU A 341 -17.21 52.97 -0.86
N SER A 342 -16.34 53.72 -0.17
CA SER A 342 -14.97 53.98 -0.64
C SER A 342 -14.14 52.70 -0.74
N TYR A 343 -14.19 51.83 0.28
CA TYR A 343 -13.46 50.57 0.26
C TYR A 343 -14.03 49.58 -0.74
N LEU A 344 -15.36 49.46 -0.85
CA LEU A 344 -16.00 48.56 -1.81
C LEU A 344 -15.73 48.99 -3.27
N ARG A 345 -15.82 50.28 -3.58
CA ARG A 345 -15.46 50.81 -4.91
C ARG A 345 -13.97 50.62 -5.23
N ALA A 346 -13.09 50.76 -4.25
CA ALA A 346 -11.68 50.48 -4.43
C ALA A 346 -11.42 48.99 -4.69
N SER A 347 -12.15 48.10 -4.02
CA SER A 347 -12.11 46.65 -4.30
C SER A 347 -12.59 46.34 -5.72
N ASP A 348 -13.73 46.90 -6.12
CA ASP A 348 -14.32 46.74 -7.45
C ASP A 348 -13.38 47.21 -8.57
N ALA A 349 -12.73 48.37 -8.38
CA ALA A 349 -11.77 48.90 -9.32
C ALA A 349 -10.51 48.01 -9.50
N LEU A 350 -10.15 47.23 -8.48
CA LEU A 350 -9.02 46.28 -8.56
C LEU A 350 -9.45 44.92 -9.13
N ASN A 351 -10.61 44.42 -8.72
CA ASN A 351 -11.15 43.15 -9.18
C ASN A 351 -12.69 43.16 -9.08
N ALA A 352 -13.33 43.52 -10.19
CA ALA A 352 -14.78 43.46 -10.31
C ALA A 352 -15.25 42.00 -10.18
N SER A 353 -16.15 41.77 -9.24
CA SER A 353 -16.71 40.45 -8.97
C SER A 353 -18.17 40.55 -8.53
N ALA A 354 -18.93 39.48 -8.76
CA ALA A 354 -20.32 39.40 -8.31
C ALA A 354 -20.46 39.59 -6.79
N GLU A 355 -19.46 39.17 -6.01
CA GLU A 355 -19.45 39.38 -4.56
C GLU A 355 -19.35 40.87 -4.22
N VAL A 356 -18.41 41.62 -4.82
CA VAL A 356 -18.26 43.07 -4.57
C VAL A 356 -19.49 43.85 -5.06
N ALA A 357 -20.01 43.50 -6.23
CA ALA A 357 -21.22 44.11 -6.78
C ALA A 357 -22.44 43.89 -5.88
N TYR A 358 -22.59 42.67 -5.32
CA TYR A 358 -23.62 42.38 -4.33
C TYR A 358 -23.47 43.25 -3.07
N GLU A 359 -22.28 43.32 -2.49
CA GLU A 359 -22.02 44.12 -1.29
C GLU A 359 -22.26 45.63 -1.51
N LEU A 360 -21.89 46.17 -2.69
CA LEU A 360 -22.22 47.53 -3.11
C LEU A 360 -23.73 47.74 -3.26
N SER A 361 -24.43 46.77 -3.87
CA SER A 361 -25.88 46.84 -4.04
C SER A 361 -26.62 46.89 -2.70
N GLU A 362 -26.17 46.11 -1.71
CA GLU A 362 -26.72 46.08 -0.37
C GLU A 362 -26.45 47.39 0.37
N LEU A 363 -25.24 47.93 0.28
CA LEU A 363 -24.92 49.25 0.82
C LEU A 363 -25.84 50.35 0.24
N TYR A 364 -26.04 50.34 -1.08
CA TYR A 364 -26.92 51.32 -1.73
C TYR A 364 -28.39 51.17 -1.36
N LYS A 365 -28.88 49.95 -1.08
CA LYS A 365 -30.23 49.76 -0.52
C LYS A 365 -30.34 50.41 0.86
N ILE A 366 -29.36 50.19 1.74
CA ILE A 366 -29.33 50.78 3.08
C ILE A 366 -29.31 52.32 3.01
N MET A 367 -28.58 52.88 2.05
CA MET A 367 -28.52 54.33 1.80
C MET A 367 -29.72 54.89 1.01
N ASN A 368 -30.73 54.06 0.69
CA ASN A 368 -31.89 54.42 -0.13
C ASN A 368 -31.55 54.93 -1.56
N ARG A 369 -30.44 54.48 -2.13
CA ARG A 369 -29.95 54.77 -3.50
C ARG A 369 -30.31 53.63 -4.46
N LEU A 370 -31.61 53.41 -4.66
CA LEU A 370 -32.13 52.22 -5.34
C LEU A 370 -31.72 52.08 -6.82
N GLN A 371 -31.51 53.19 -7.53
CA GLN A 371 -31.05 53.15 -8.93
C GLN A 371 -29.62 52.62 -9.04
N GLU A 372 -28.72 53.09 -8.17
CA GLU A 372 -27.34 52.64 -8.13
C GLU A 372 -27.24 51.19 -7.67
N SER A 373 -28.09 50.77 -6.71
CA SER A 373 -28.19 49.37 -6.31
C SER A 373 -28.54 48.44 -7.47
N ARG A 374 -29.52 48.82 -8.31
CA ARG A 374 -29.90 48.02 -9.49
C ARG A 374 -28.77 47.95 -10.52
N ALA A 375 -28.09 49.06 -10.79
CA ALA A 375 -26.99 49.11 -11.74
C ALA A 375 -25.83 48.16 -11.36
N GLN A 376 -25.59 47.94 -10.07
CA GLN A 376 -24.58 46.98 -9.62
C GLN A 376 -24.96 45.51 -9.94
N LEU A 377 -26.25 45.19 -9.96
CA LEU A 377 -26.75 43.81 -10.17
C LEU A 377 -26.98 43.46 -11.65
N GLU A 378 -26.76 44.41 -12.56
CA GLU A 378 -26.88 44.24 -14.02
C GLU A 378 -25.55 43.87 -14.69
N LEU A 379 -24.44 43.88 -13.93
CA LEU A 379 -23.11 43.37 -14.30
C LEU A 379 -23.03 41.85 -14.05
#